data_AF-A0A7C1M1M3-F1
#
_entry.id   AF-A0A7C1M1M3-F1
#
_cell.length_a   1.000
_cell.length_b   1.000
_cell.length_c   1.000
_cell.angle_alpha   90.00
_cell.angle_beta   90.00
_cell.angle_gamma   90.00
#
_symmetry.space_group_name_H-M   'P 1'
#
loop_
_entity.id
_entity.type
_entity.pdbx_description
1 polymer ?
#
loop_
_entity_poly.entity_id
_entity_poly.type
_entity_poly.pdbx_seq_one_letter_code
_entity_poly.pdbx_strand_id
1 'polypeptide(L)'
;MATIITPDLCDEYPEVEVVAPGFNNYGGIKAFGGEIVTVKCFEDNSVVKEQVGLPGKGRVMVVDGGGSMRHALLGDMLAEKAASNGWAGLIIY
;
A
#
# COMPACT_ATOMS: atom_id res chain seq x y z
N MET A 1 -4.19 18.32 0.94
CA MET A 1 -5.14 17.30 0.43
C MET A 1 -6.27 17.19 1.44
N ALA A 2 -7.51 16.99 0.99
CA ALA A 2 -8.60 16.68 1.89
C ALA A 2 -8.26 15.38 2.65
N THR A 3 -8.58 15.33 3.93
CA THR A 3 -8.44 14.12 4.74
C THR A 3 -9.34 13.05 4.15
N ILE A 4 -8.80 11.89 3.76
CA ILE A 4 -9.59 10.75 3.32
C ILE A 4 -10.25 10.12 4.55
N ILE A 5 -11.57 10.00 4.53
CA ILE A 5 -12.39 9.39 5.58
C ILE A 5 -13.15 8.24 4.92
N THR A 6 -12.76 7.00 5.21
CA THR A 6 -13.35 5.83 4.53
C THR A 6 -14.83 5.59 4.85
N PRO A 7 -15.36 5.92 6.05
CA PRO A 7 -16.81 5.92 6.27
C PRO A 7 -17.58 6.81 5.28
N ASP A 8 -17.13 8.04 5.05
CA ASP A 8 -17.79 8.97 4.11
C ASP A 8 -17.84 8.40 2.68
N LEU A 9 -16.79 7.67 2.27
CA LEU A 9 -16.77 6.98 0.98
C LEU A 9 -17.78 5.81 0.91
N CYS A 10 -18.00 5.11 2.02
CA CYS A 10 -19.00 4.02 2.07
C CYS A 10 -20.43 4.58 1.98
N ASP A 11 -20.67 5.74 2.59
CA ASP A 11 -21.95 6.43 2.53
C ASP A 11 -22.24 6.97 1.12
N GLU A 12 -21.22 7.53 0.45
CA GLU A 12 -21.32 8.12 -0.90
C GLU A 12 -21.38 7.05 -2.01
N TYR A 13 -20.66 5.94 -1.84
CA TYR A 13 -20.54 4.86 -2.83
C TYR A 13 -20.88 3.50 -2.20
N PRO A 14 -22.16 3.12 -2.09
CA PRO A 14 -22.58 1.90 -1.39
C PRO A 14 -22.05 0.58 -1.98
N GLU A 15 -21.56 0.60 -3.22
CA GLU A 15 -20.99 -0.55 -3.92
C GLU A 15 -19.50 -0.81 -3.61
N VAL A 16 -18.85 0.06 -2.82
CA VAL A 16 -17.42 -0.12 -2.50
C VAL A 16 -17.20 -1.38 -1.66
N GLU A 17 -16.12 -2.07 -1.97
CA GLU A 17 -15.68 -3.23 -1.19
C GLU A 17 -14.79 -2.78 -0.04
N VAL A 18 -15.11 -3.21 1.18
CA VAL A 18 -14.34 -2.92 2.38
C VAL A 18 -13.47 -4.13 2.73
N VAL A 19 -12.17 -3.92 2.80
CA VAL A 19 -11.23 -4.96 3.21
C VAL A 19 -11.45 -5.34 4.67
N ALA A 20 -11.31 -6.63 4.99
CA ALA A 20 -11.40 -7.11 6.35
C ALA A 20 -10.31 -6.46 7.24
N PRO A 21 -10.61 -6.19 8.53
CA PRO A 21 -9.59 -5.76 9.49
C PRO A 21 -8.45 -6.78 9.60
N GLY A 22 -7.23 -6.31 9.86
CA GLY A 22 -6.04 -7.16 9.98
C GLY A 22 -4.71 -6.46 9.70
N PHE A 23 -4.76 -5.26 9.13
CA PHE A 23 -3.58 -4.45 8.84
C PHE A 23 -3.20 -3.56 10.03
N ASN A 24 -1.89 -3.32 10.16
CA ASN A 24 -1.33 -2.36 11.11
C ASN A 24 -0.79 -1.14 10.36
N ASN A 25 -0.92 0.04 10.98
CA ASN A 25 -0.39 1.28 10.42
C ASN A 25 1.06 1.49 10.88
N TYR A 26 2.00 1.56 9.92
CA TYR A 26 3.43 1.78 10.21
C TYR A 26 3.98 3.11 9.67
N GLY A 27 3.35 3.69 8.64
CA GLY A 27 3.82 4.91 7.98
C GLY A 27 3.44 6.21 8.70
N GLY A 28 4.07 7.32 8.31
CA GLY A 28 3.76 8.65 8.85
C GLY A 28 2.49 9.30 8.28
N ILE A 29 1.97 8.79 7.16
CA ILE A 29 0.73 9.25 6.53
C ILE A 29 -0.42 8.37 7.03
N LYS A 30 -1.38 8.97 7.74
CA LYS A 30 -2.49 8.24 8.37
C LYS A 30 -3.63 7.87 7.42
N ALA A 31 -3.74 8.56 6.29
CA ALA A 31 -4.78 8.33 5.29
C ALA A 31 -4.24 8.66 3.90
N PHE A 32 -4.37 7.72 2.96
CA PHE A 32 -3.92 7.85 1.58
C PHE A 32 -4.87 7.09 0.65
N GLY A 33 -4.81 7.39 -0.64
CA GLY A 33 -5.61 6.74 -1.68
C GLY A 33 -5.03 7.04 -3.06
N GLY A 34 -5.38 6.20 -4.04
CA GLY A 34 -4.89 6.30 -5.41
C GLY A 34 -5.19 5.05 -6.23
N GLU A 35 -4.87 5.09 -7.52
CA GLU A 35 -5.00 3.93 -8.40
C GLU A 35 -4.12 2.76 -7.89
N ILE A 36 -4.68 1.54 -7.91
CA ILE A 36 -4.04 0.35 -7.35
C ILE A 36 -3.03 -0.24 -8.34
N VAL A 37 -1.87 -0.62 -7.84
CA VAL A 37 -0.90 -1.49 -8.51
C VAL A 37 -0.70 -2.73 -7.66
N THR A 38 -0.87 -3.92 -8.23
CA THR A 38 -0.75 -5.18 -7.48
C THR A 38 0.60 -5.85 -7.70
N VAL A 39 1.13 -6.46 -6.65
CA VAL A 39 2.28 -7.36 -6.68
C VAL A 39 1.90 -8.63 -5.95
N LYS A 40 2.23 -9.79 -6.53
CA LYS A 40 2.11 -11.08 -5.85
C LYS A 40 3.48 -11.72 -5.74
N CYS A 41 3.88 -12.07 -4.53
CA CYS A 41 5.15 -12.72 -4.25
C CYS A 41 5.03 -13.61 -3.00
N PHE A 42 6.09 -14.34 -2.66
CA PHE A 42 6.14 -15.15 -1.45
C PHE A 42 7.56 -15.12 -0.89
N GLU A 43 7.72 -14.44 0.26
CA GLU A 43 9.00 -14.31 0.98
C GLU A 43 10.16 -13.69 0.18
N ASP A 44 9.87 -13.08 -0.97
CA ASP A 44 10.82 -12.41 -1.85
C ASP A 44 10.25 -11.03 -2.22
N ASN A 45 11.02 -9.98 -1.99
CA ASN A 45 10.61 -8.60 -2.26
C ASN A 45 11.28 -7.97 -3.49
N SER A 46 11.86 -8.77 -4.39
CA SER A 46 12.56 -8.29 -5.59
C SER A 46 11.63 -7.48 -6.49
N VAL A 47 10.39 -7.95 -6.69
CA VAL A 47 9.37 -7.23 -7.47
C VAL A 47 8.93 -5.95 -6.75
N VAL A 48 8.77 -5.99 -5.42
CA VAL A 48 8.46 -4.79 -4.62
C VAL A 48 9.56 -3.75 -4.80
N LYS A 49 10.84 -4.16 -4.69
CA LYS A 49 12.03 -3.30 -4.87
C LYS A 49 12.11 -2.66 -6.25
N GLU A 50 11.74 -3.41 -7.29
CA GLU A 50 11.65 -2.90 -8.66
C GLU A 50 10.54 -1.84 -8.76
N GLN A 51 9.32 -2.18 -8.31
CA GLN A 51 8.15 -1.32 -8.43
C GLN A 51 8.29 -0.01 -7.66
N VAL A 52 8.84 -0.02 -6.44
CA VAL A 52 9.10 1.24 -5.69
C VAL A 52 10.13 2.12 -6.37
N GLY A 53 10.89 1.61 -7.34
CA GLY A 53 11.80 2.39 -8.19
C GLY A 53 11.14 3.08 -9.38
N LEU A 54 9.89 2.75 -9.69
CA LEU A 54 9.12 3.39 -10.76
C LEU A 54 8.37 4.61 -10.24
N PRO A 55 8.01 5.58 -11.11
CA PRO A 55 7.19 6.72 -10.72
C PRO A 55 5.84 6.27 -10.14
N GLY A 56 5.60 6.57 -8.87
CA GLY A 56 4.38 6.20 -8.15
C GLY A 56 3.17 6.97 -8.66
N LYS A 57 3.30 8.27 -8.98
CA LYS A 57 2.22 9.14 -9.48
C LYS A 57 0.97 9.16 -8.58
N GLY A 58 1.16 9.04 -7.27
CA GLY A 58 0.07 8.98 -6.29
C GLY A 58 -0.67 7.63 -6.27
N ARG A 59 -0.13 6.58 -6.91
CA ARG A 59 -0.69 5.22 -6.87
C ARG A 59 -0.43 4.55 -5.52
N VAL A 60 -1.21 3.50 -5.23
CA VAL A 60 -1.08 2.64 -4.05
C VAL A 60 -0.63 1.26 -4.49
N MET A 61 0.44 0.73 -3.88
CA MET A 61 0.89 -0.64 -4.14
C MET A 61 0.23 -1.60 -3.16
N VAL A 62 -0.42 -2.63 -3.66
CA VAL A 62 -0.98 -3.72 -2.84
C VAL A 62 -0.16 -4.98 -3.11
N VAL A 63 0.55 -5.46 -2.09
CA VAL A 63 1.43 -6.61 -2.17
C VAL A 63 0.77 -7.80 -1.48
N ASP A 64 0.45 -8.84 -2.23
CA ASP A 64 0.08 -10.16 -1.71
C ASP A 64 1.36 -10.97 -1.47
N GLY A 65 1.80 -11.03 -0.21
CA GLY A 65 2.92 -11.82 0.28
C GLY A 65 2.54 -13.20 0.80
N GLY A 66 1.26 -13.58 0.66
CA GLY A 66 0.69 -14.80 1.23
C GLY A 66 0.55 -14.78 2.76
N GLY A 67 0.60 -13.61 3.42
CA GLY A 67 0.45 -13.55 4.88
C GLY A 67 1.63 -14.11 5.68
N SER A 68 2.80 -14.28 5.05
CA SER A 68 3.97 -14.84 5.76
C SER A 68 4.54 -13.83 6.76
N MET A 69 4.62 -14.25 8.02
CA MET A 69 5.26 -13.48 9.10
C MET A 69 6.75 -13.81 9.27
N ARG A 70 7.33 -14.64 8.40
CA ARG A 70 8.73 -15.10 8.53
C ARG A 70 9.74 -14.11 7.96
N HIS A 71 9.35 -13.38 6.90
CA HIS A 71 10.24 -12.47 6.17
C HIS A 71 9.54 -11.15 5.89
N ALA A 72 10.23 -10.04 6.14
CA ALA A 72 9.70 -8.72 5.83
C ALA A 72 9.78 -8.44 4.32
N LEU A 73 8.66 -8.06 3.71
CA LEU A 73 8.62 -7.64 2.31
C LEU A 73 8.94 -6.15 2.11
N LEU A 74 8.83 -5.35 3.17
CA LEU A 74 9.10 -3.91 3.16
C LEU A 74 9.91 -3.52 4.39
N GLY A 75 10.98 -2.76 4.18
CA GLY A 75 11.79 -2.12 5.21
C GLY A 75 11.94 -0.62 4.93
N ASP A 76 12.70 0.07 5.77
CA ASP A 76 12.92 1.53 5.71
C ASP A 76 13.42 2.02 4.35
N MET A 77 14.46 1.40 3.78
CA MET A 77 15.06 1.81 2.51
C MET A 77 14.07 1.76 1.34
N LEU A 78 13.23 0.72 1.30
CA LEU A 78 12.22 0.57 0.25
C LEU A 78 11.05 1.53 0.47
N ALA A 79 10.65 1.77 1.73
CA ALA A 79 9.61 2.72 2.06
C ALA A 79 10.02 4.16 1.71
N GLU A 80 11.26 4.55 2.02
CA GLU A 80 11.82 5.86 1.64
C GLU A 80 11.90 6.02 0.12
N LYS A 81 12.34 4.96 -0.59
CA LYS A 81 12.37 4.95 -2.05
C LYS A 81 10.98 5.10 -2.66
N ALA A 82 9.97 4.44 -2.10
CA ALA A 82 8.60 4.57 -2.58
C ALA A 82 8.06 5.99 -2.36
N ALA A 83 8.29 6.56 -1.16
CA ALA A 83 7.87 7.92 -0.83
C ALA A 83 8.53 8.95 -1.75
N SER A 84 9.86 8.85 -1.97
CA SER A 84 10.60 9.75 -2.87
C SER A 84 10.17 9.63 -4.34
N ASN A 85 9.72 8.44 -4.77
CA ASN A 85 9.16 8.23 -6.12
C ASN A 85 7.66 8.58 -6.23
N GLY A 86 7.06 9.14 -5.18
CA GLY A 86 5.69 9.65 -5.22
C GLY A 86 4.61 8.57 -5.17
N TRP A 87 4.88 7.43 -4.54
CA TRP A 87 3.83 6.49 -4.15
C TRP A 87 2.99 7.08 -3.00
N ALA A 88 1.67 6.92 -3.07
CA ALA A 88 0.76 7.40 -2.02
C ALA A 88 0.80 6.51 -0.78
N GLY A 89 1.00 5.21 -0.97
CA GLY A 89 1.09 4.24 0.12
C GLY A 89 1.30 2.81 -0.38
N LEU A 90 1.59 1.93 0.57
CA LEU A 90 1.77 0.50 0.34
C LEU A 90 0.92 -0.28 1.35
N ILE A 91 0.30 -1.35 0.90
CA ILE A 91 -0.46 -2.31 1.71
C ILE A 91 0.22 -3.67 1.51
N ILE A 92 0.69 -4.30 2.60
CA ILE A 92 1.38 -5.59 2.57
C ILE A 92 0.51 -6.63 3.27
N TYR A 93 0.09 -7.66 2.52
CA TYR A 93 -0.70 -8.79 3.02
C TYR A 93 0.20 -9.98 3.36
#